data_AF-A0A7S4JWX3-F1
#
_entry.id   AF-A0A7S4JWX3-F1
#
_cell.length_a   1.000
_cell.length_b   1.000
_cell.length_c   1.000
_cell.angle_alpha   90.00
_cell.angle_beta   90.00
_cell.angle_gamma   90.00
#
_symmetry.space_group_name_H-M   'P 1'
#
loop_
_entity.id
_entity.type
_entity.pdbx_description
1 polymer ?
#
loop_
_entity_poly.entity_id
_entity_poly.type
_entity_poly.pdbx_seq_one_letter_code
_entity_poly.pdbx_strand_id
1 'polypeptide(L)'
;YAALDRCMSSGMEPLATYAGEVRRSYRERCVRRMGKVYHRMRVESCRAWFGFAEGDDSTMIKSLDGKRWSQETTDGGKLLLVPPPLGWELEESEDEGMDSNGIAVDGDNYDERIKSLTDIVSFME
;
A
#
# COMPACT_ATOMS: atom_id res chain seq x y z
N TYR A 1 0.41 -2.53 9.73
CA TYR A 1 -0.24 -1.19 9.71
C TYR A 1 -0.31 -0.54 11.09
N ALA A 2 -0.78 -1.23 12.14
CA ALA A 2 -0.85 -0.64 13.49
C ALA A 2 0.47 -0.01 14.01
N ALA A 3 1.62 -0.66 13.78
CA ALA A 3 2.93 -0.07 14.12
C ALA A 3 3.19 1.23 13.34
N LEU A 4 2.85 1.29 12.05
CA LEU A 4 2.98 2.49 11.22
C LEU A 4 2.07 3.62 11.72
N ASP A 5 0.82 3.31 12.09
CA ASP A 5 -0.12 4.29 12.65
C ASP A 5 0.44 4.94 13.92
N ARG A 6 1.05 4.13 14.80
CA ARG A 6 1.70 4.62 16.02
C ARG A 6 2.92 5.49 15.73
N CYS A 7 3.79 5.06 14.83
CA CYS A 7 4.94 5.87 14.40
C CYS A 7 4.51 7.23 13.83
N MET A 8 3.48 7.26 12.99
CA MET A 8 2.93 8.49 12.42
C MET A 8 2.25 9.39 13.47
N SER A 9 1.74 8.81 14.56
CA SER A 9 1.07 9.56 15.64
C SER A 9 2.00 9.91 16.80
N SER A 10 3.30 9.58 16.71
CA SER A 10 4.28 9.74 17.80
C SER A 10 4.68 11.19 18.08
N GLY A 11 4.34 12.13 17.18
CA GLY A 11 4.83 13.51 17.23
C GLY A 11 6.30 13.68 16.82
N MET A 12 7.00 12.59 16.45
CA MET A 12 8.36 12.63 15.92
C MET A 12 8.33 12.71 14.39
N GLU A 13 8.48 13.92 13.83
CA GLU A 13 8.44 14.19 12.39
C GLU A 13 9.27 13.24 11.51
N PRO A 14 10.55 12.94 11.84
CA PRO A 14 11.35 12.01 11.02
C PRO A 14 10.77 10.59 11.01
N LEU A 15 10.27 10.12 12.15
CA LEU A 15 9.67 8.79 12.29
C LEU A 15 8.32 8.71 11.58
N ALA A 16 7.52 9.76 11.68
CA ALA A 16 6.22 9.86 11.02
C ALA A 16 6.37 9.89 9.49
N THR A 17 7.34 10.66 8.98
CA THR A 17 7.67 10.72 7.55
C THR A 17 8.09 9.35 7.03
N TYR A 18 9.05 8.70 7.70
CA TYR A 18 9.54 7.37 7.30
C TYR A 18 8.45 6.30 7.35
N ALA A 19 7.61 6.30 8.39
CA ALA A 19 6.47 5.37 8.49
C ALA A 19 5.43 5.61 7.38
N GLY A 20 5.22 6.87 6.98
CA GLY A 20 4.34 7.23 5.86
C GLY A 20 4.85 6.70 4.52
N GLU A 21 6.17 6.79 4.27
CA GLU A 21 6.81 6.25 3.07
C GLU A 21 6.71 4.72 3.01
N VAL A 22 7.02 4.04 4.13
CA VAL A 22 6.89 2.58 4.23
C VAL A 22 5.44 2.15 4.00
N ARG A 23 4.45 2.88 4.56
CA ARG A 23 3.03 2.62 4.34
C ARG A 23 2.65 2.75 2.86
N ARG A 24 3.11 3.80 2.19
CA ARG A 24 2.83 4.06 0.78
C ARG A 24 3.41 2.95 -0.10
N SER A 25 4.69 2.64 0.06
CA SER A 25 5.35 1.60 -0.74
C SER A 25 4.74 0.21 -0.51
N TYR A 26 4.48 -0.16 0.75
CA TYR A 26 3.83 -1.43 1.06
C TYR A 26 2.43 -1.53 0.44
N ARG A 27 1.65 -0.45 0.48
CA ARG A 27 0.36 -0.35 -0.22
C ARG A 27 0.52 -0.58 -1.72
N GLU A 28 1.49 0.03 -2.37
CA GLU A 28 1.72 -0.14 -3.81
C GLU A 28 2.02 -1.58 -4.20
N ARG A 29 2.82 -2.29 -3.38
CA ARG A 29 3.11 -3.71 -3.57
C ARG A 29 1.88 -4.57 -3.37
N CYS A 30 1.09 -4.33 -2.32
CA CYS A 30 -0.17 -5.03 -2.10
C CYS A 30 -1.14 -4.83 -3.27
N VAL A 31 -1.28 -3.60 -3.78
CA VAL A 31 -2.11 -3.32 -4.95
C VAL A 31 -1.62 -4.10 -6.17
N ARG A 32 -0.32 -4.06 -6.50
CA ARG A 32 0.24 -4.83 -7.62
C ARG A 32 0.01 -6.34 -7.47
N ARG A 33 0.34 -6.90 -6.31
CA ARG A 33 0.24 -8.35 -6.06
C ARG A 33 -1.21 -8.83 -6.06
N MET A 34 -2.12 -8.09 -5.43
CA MET A 34 -3.55 -8.41 -5.43
C MET A 34 -4.14 -8.33 -6.84
N GLY A 35 -3.74 -7.32 -7.62
CA GLY A 35 -4.18 -7.19 -9.02
C GLY A 35 -3.72 -8.32 -9.94
N LYS A 36 -2.61 -8.99 -9.60
CA LYS A 36 -2.15 -10.18 -10.33
C LYS A 36 -2.90 -11.46 -9.97
N VAL A 37 -3.38 -11.56 -8.74
CA VAL A 37 -3.98 -12.80 -8.19
C VAL A 37 -5.49 -12.83 -8.33
N TYR A 38 -6.15 -11.69 -8.19
CA TYR A 38 -7.61 -11.60 -8.17
C TYR A 38 -8.14 -10.91 -9.42
N HIS A 39 -9.29 -11.37 -9.92
CA HIS A 39 -9.98 -10.71 -11.04
C HIS A 39 -11.05 -9.71 -10.59
N ARG A 40 -11.58 -9.87 -9.37
CA ARG A 40 -12.55 -8.98 -8.71
C ARG A 40 -12.41 -9.09 -7.21
N MET A 41 -12.47 -7.97 -6.50
CA MET A 41 -12.32 -7.92 -5.04
C MET A 41 -13.36 -6.99 -4.43
N ARG A 42 -13.92 -7.35 -3.28
CA ARG A 42 -14.79 -6.41 -2.54
C ARG A 42 -13.95 -5.28 -1.96
N VAL A 43 -14.43 -4.04 -2.11
CA VAL A 43 -13.80 -2.82 -1.54
C VAL A 43 -13.48 -3.01 -0.06
N GLU A 44 -14.41 -3.57 0.72
CA GLU A 44 -14.25 -3.87 2.15
C GLU A 44 -13.03 -4.77 2.42
N SER A 45 -12.80 -5.78 1.57
CA SER A 45 -11.65 -6.68 1.70
C SER A 45 -10.37 -5.95 1.34
N CYS A 46 -10.37 -5.18 0.24
CA CYS A 46 -9.21 -4.40 -0.21
C CYS A 46 -8.70 -3.43 0.84
N ARG A 47 -9.61 -2.83 1.61
CA ARG A 47 -9.33 -1.83 2.63
C ARG A 47 -8.31 -2.32 3.66
N ALA A 48 -8.51 -3.54 4.18
CA ALA A 48 -7.59 -4.16 5.12
C ALA A 48 -6.22 -4.46 4.48
N TRP A 49 -6.23 -4.99 3.26
CA TRP A 49 -5.01 -5.32 2.52
C TRP A 49 -4.16 -4.09 2.18
N PHE A 50 -4.80 -2.95 1.90
CA PHE A 50 -4.13 -1.72 1.47
C PHE A 50 -3.89 -0.73 2.62
N GLY A 51 -4.30 -1.09 3.84
CA GLY A 51 -4.12 -0.28 5.04
C GLY A 51 -4.88 1.03 4.98
N PHE A 52 -6.17 0.97 4.66
CA PHE A 52 -7.11 2.08 4.81
C PHE A 52 -7.97 1.86 6.06
N ALA A 53 -8.37 2.96 6.70
CA ALA A 53 -9.28 2.90 7.84
C ALA A 53 -10.70 2.54 7.39
N GLU A 54 -11.50 1.99 8.30
CA GLU A 54 -12.91 1.68 8.03
C GLU A 54 -13.66 2.93 7.53
N GLY A 55 -14.40 2.79 6.43
CA GLY A 55 -15.11 3.91 5.79
C GLY A 55 -14.27 4.80 4.86
N ASP A 56 -12.94 4.60 4.78
CA ASP A 56 -12.05 5.40 3.92
C ASP A 56 -11.97 4.89 2.46
N ASP A 57 -13.11 4.45 1.93
CA ASP A 57 -13.19 3.85 0.59
C ASP A 57 -12.91 4.88 -0.50
N SER A 58 -13.33 6.13 -0.29
CA SER A 58 -13.12 7.20 -1.27
C SER A 58 -11.64 7.50 -1.49
N THR A 59 -10.83 7.51 -0.43
CA THR A 59 -9.37 7.71 -0.52
C THR A 59 -8.69 6.50 -1.13
N MET A 60 -9.13 5.29 -0.75
CA MET A 60 -8.66 4.06 -1.38
C MET A 60 -8.90 4.07 -2.88
N ILE A 61 -10.14 4.33 -3.30
CA ILE A 61 -10.54 4.38 -4.70
C ILE A 61 -9.73 5.43 -5.46
N LYS A 62 -9.60 6.66 -4.94
CA LYS A 62 -8.76 7.71 -5.55
C LYS A 62 -7.30 7.29 -5.71
N SER A 63 -6.75 6.56 -4.73
CA SER A 63 -5.38 6.05 -4.81
C SER A 63 -5.18 4.95 -5.86
N LEU A 64 -6.27 4.34 -6.31
CA LEU A 64 -6.31 3.28 -7.34
C LEU A 64 -6.74 3.81 -8.71
N ASP A 65 -7.42 4.95 -8.77
CA ASP A 65 -7.91 5.59 -10.00
C ASP A 65 -6.75 5.90 -10.97
N GLY A 66 -5.59 6.30 -10.44
CA GLY A 66 -4.35 6.46 -11.21
C GLY A 66 -3.69 5.15 -11.68
N LYS A 67 -4.20 3.99 -11.26
CA LYS A 67 -3.65 2.65 -11.55
C LYS A 67 -4.56 1.82 -12.46
N ARG A 68 -5.55 2.45 -13.09
CA ARG A 68 -6.51 1.80 -14.03
C ARG A 68 -7.30 0.65 -13.41
N TRP A 69 -7.50 0.67 -12.10
CA TRP A 69 -8.48 -0.20 -11.46
C TRP A 69 -9.88 0.32 -11.78
N SER A 70 -10.78 -0.55 -12.23
CA SER A 70 -12.17 -0.19 -12.46
C SER A 70 -13.04 -0.57 -11.26
N GLN A 71 -14.20 0.09 -11.18
CA GLN A 71 -15.19 -0.16 -10.15
C GLN A 71 -16.41 -0.81 -10.77
N GLU A 72 -16.91 -1.86 -10.15
CA GLU A 72 -18.17 -2.49 -10.50
C GLU A 72 -19.11 -2.48 -9.28
N THR A 73 -20.41 -2.42 -9.52
CA THR A 73 -21.40 -2.60 -8.45
C THR A 73 -22.14 -3.90 -8.72
N THR A 74 -22.18 -4.79 -7.73
CA THR A 74 -23.01 -5.99 -7.80
C THR A 74 -24.49 -5.65 -7.73
N ASP A 75 -25.36 -6.56 -8.15
CA ASP A 75 -26.83 -6.40 -8.05
C ASP A 75 -27.33 -6.16 -6.61
N GLY A 76 -26.52 -6.52 -5.60
CA GLY A 76 -26.78 -6.24 -4.19
C GLY A 76 -26.22 -4.90 -3.68
N GLY A 77 -25.81 -3.98 -4.57
CA GLY A 77 -25.29 -2.67 -4.21
C GLY A 77 -23.86 -2.67 -3.65
N LYS A 78 -23.16 -3.82 -3.65
CA LYS A 78 -21.78 -3.90 -3.14
C LYS A 78 -20.78 -3.46 -4.19
N LEU A 79 -19.83 -2.62 -3.79
CA LEU A 79 -18.74 -2.16 -4.64
C LEU A 79 -17.62 -3.20 -4.74
N LEU A 80 -17.20 -3.45 -5.99
CA LEU A 80 -16.07 -4.29 -6.35
C LEU A 80 -14.99 -3.44 -7.00
N LEU A 81 -13.75 -3.80 -6.70
CA LEU A 81 -12.55 -3.33 -7.36
C LEU A 81 -12.09 -4.41 -8.34
N VAL A 82 -11.92 -4.00 -9.59
CA VAL A 82 -11.48 -4.86 -10.69
C VAL A 82 -10.10 -4.36 -11.11
N PRO A 83 -9.05 -5.18 -10.96
CA PRO A 83 -7.72 -4.80 -11.38
C PRO A 83 -7.62 -4.77 -12.91
N PRO A 84 -6.67 -4.00 -13.44
CA PRO A 84 -6.36 -4.00 -14.86
C PRO A 84 -5.93 -5.40 -15.37
N PRO A 85 -6.14 -5.71 -16.66
CA PRO A 85 -5.84 -7.02 -17.24
C PRO A 85 -4.36 -7.40 -17.11
N LEU A 86 -4.05 -8.65 -16.76
CA LEU A 86 -2.67 -9.17 -16.70
C LEU A 86 -1.89 -8.86 -17.99
N GLY A 87 -0.64 -8.39 -17.87
CA GLY A 87 0.21 -7.98 -19.00
C GLY A 87 0.11 -6.50 -19.39
N TRP A 88 -0.65 -5.70 -18.65
CA TRP A 88 -0.69 -4.24 -18.80
C TRP A 88 0.46 -3.51 -18.10
N GLU A 89 1.33 -4.22 -17.38
CA GLU A 89 2.55 -3.64 -16.83
C GLU A 89 3.31 -3.05 -18.02
N LEU A 90 3.20 -1.72 -18.17
CA LEU A 90 4.21 -0.91 -18.81
C LEU A 90 5.55 -1.53 -18.44
N GLU A 91 6.34 -1.82 -19.47
CA GLU A 91 7.71 -2.31 -19.43
C GLU A 91 8.29 -2.15 -18.04
N GLU A 92 8.70 -3.26 -17.43
CA GLU A 92 9.62 -3.21 -16.31
C GLU A 92 10.79 -2.34 -16.75
N SER A 93 10.73 -1.04 -16.47
CA SER A 93 11.95 -0.33 -16.20
C SER A 93 12.45 -1.05 -14.98
N GLU A 94 13.44 -1.91 -15.19
CA GLU A 94 14.48 -2.26 -14.23
C GLU A 94 15.20 -0.99 -13.73
N ASP A 95 14.45 0.09 -13.46
CA ASP A 95 14.83 1.12 -12.53
C ASP A 95 14.71 0.45 -11.17
N GLU A 96 15.80 -0.25 -10.82
CA GLU A 96 16.42 -0.14 -9.52
C GLU A 96 16.32 1.33 -9.10
N GLY A 97 15.17 1.69 -8.51
CA GLY A 97 14.88 3.04 -8.10
C GLY A 97 15.82 3.39 -6.96
N MET A 98 17.02 3.86 -7.30
CA MET A 98 17.78 4.72 -6.41
C MET A 98 16.86 5.88 -6.06
N ASP A 99 16.57 6.04 -4.77
CA ASP A 99 15.97 7.29 -4.33
C ASP A 99 16.92 8.47 -4.63
N SER A 100 16.45 9.70 -4.45
CA SER A 100 17.24 10.92 -4.68
C SER A 100 18.52 11.01 -3.82
N ASN A 101 18.75 10.05 -2.91
CA ASN A 101 19.91 9.92 -2.05
C ASN A 101 20.84 8.75 -2.46
N GLY A 102 20.56 8.04 -3.56
CA GLY A 102 21.39 6.95 -4.06
C GLY A 102 21.28 5.65 -3.26
N ILE A 103 20.22 5.45 -2.48
CA ILE A 103 19.97 4.21 -1.74
C ILE A 103 19.25 3.24 -2.66
N ALA A 104 19.85 2.07 -2.90
CA ALA A 104 19.19 0.96 -3.58
C ALA A 104 17.93 0.57 -2.78
N VAL A 105 16.76 0.77 -3.36
CA VAL A 105 15.50 0.28 -2.78
C VAL A 105 15.41 -1.21 -3.12
N ASP A 106 16.23 -2.02 -2.46
CA ASP A 106 16.18 -3.48 -2.58
C ASP A 106 14.75 -3.95 -2.30
N GLY A 107 14.18 -4.69 -3.25
CA GLY A 107 12.84 -5.28 -3.17
C GLY A 107 12.63 -6.21 -1.96
N ASP A 108 13.70 -6.53 -1.23
CA ASP A 108 13.76 -7.56 -0.19
C ASP A 108 13.91 -7.03 1.24
N ASN A 109 14.15 -5.73 1.47
CA ASN A 109 14.34 -5.20 2.84
C ASN A 109 13.01 -4.71 3.49
N TYR A 110 11.85 -4.90 2.86
CA TYR A 110 10.58 -4.38 3.41
C TYR A 110 10.18 -4.98 4.76
N ASP A 111 10.37 -6.29 4.91
CA ASP A 111 10.07 -6.98 6.16
C ASP A 111 11.01 -6.49 7.28
N GLU A 112 12.26 -6.19 6.95
CA GLU A 112 13.23 -5.58 7.86
C GLU A 112 12.87 -4.12 8.23
N ARG A 113 12.41 -3.30 7.28
CA ARG A 113 11.92 -1.94 7.54
C ARG A 113 10.67 -1.93 8.43
N ILE A 114 9.70 -2.83 8.16
CA ILE A 114 8.50 -2.99 8.99
C ILE A 114 8.87 -3.53 10.36
N LYS A 115 9.80 -4.48 10.44
CA LYS A 115 10.31 -5.02 11.70
C LYS A 115 10.99 -3.93 12.52
N SER A 116 11.88 -3.14 11.93
CA SER A 116 12.53 -1.99 12.57
C SER A 116 11.51 -0.99 13.13
N LEU A 117 10.46 -0.66 12.37
CA LEU A 117 9.38 0.19 12.86
C LEU A 117 8.59 -0.45 14.01
N THR A 118 8.38 -1.76 13.97
CA THR A 118 7.71 -2.50 15.04
C THR A 118 8.58 -2.56 16.31
N ASP A 119 9.89 -2.72 16.16
CA ASP A 119 10.86 -2.71 17.24
C ASP A 119 10.94 -1.32 17.91
N ILE A 120 10.94 -0.24 17.10
CA ILE A 120 10.87 1.15 17.60
C ILE A 120 9.58 1.38 18.40
N VAL A 121 8.43 0.90 17.91
CA VAL A 121 7.17 0.99 18.65
C VAL A 121 7.23 0.24 19.97
N SER A 122 7.82 -0.96 19.98
CA SER A 122 7.95 -1.77 21.19
C SER A 122 8.88 -1.13 22.23
N PHE A 123 9.87 -0.33 21.80
CA PHE A 123 10.74 0.44 22.70
C PHE A 123 10.05 1.66 23.31
N MET A 124 9.02 2.21 22.66
CA MET A 124 8.25 3.35 23.17
C MET A 124 7.22 2.95 24.26
N GLU A 125 6.93 1.66 24.41
CA GLU A 125 6.02 1.09 25.44
C GLU A 125 6.75 0.76 26.75
#